data_AF-A0A7C7CAE9-F1
#
_entry.id   AF-A0A7C7CAE9-F1
#
_cell.length_a   1.000
_cell.length_b   1.000
_cell.length_c   1.000
_cell.angle_alpha   90.00
_cell.angle_beta   90.00
_cell.angle_gamma   90.00
#
_symmetry.space_group_name_H-M   'P 1'
#
loop_
_entity.id
_entity.type
_entity.pdbx_description
1 polymer ?
#
loop_
_entity_poly.entity_id
_entity_poly.type
_entity_poly.pdbx_seq_one_letter_code
_entity_poly.pdbx_strand_id
1 'polypeptide(L)' 'MYPPRFQSGTFVRCVYDFMDFYTYIYDDVDATDYTHYGLVIRADPEFLDFMDEYVYEVLCVDGIKRHFMESEIVEVM' A
#
# COMPACT_ATOMS: atom_id res chain seq x y z
N MET A 1 1.28 -16.73 -12.74
CA MET A 1 0.39 -16.06 -11.79
C MET A 1 0.49 -16.78 -10.46
N TYR A 2 1.04 -16.12 -9.44
CA TYR A 2 1.07 -16.59 -8.06
C TYR A 2 -0.16 -16.04 -7.31
N PRO A 3 -0.65 -16.67 -6.22
CA PRO A 3 -1.77 -16.12 -5.46
C PRO A 3 -1.37 -14.84 -4.70
N PRO A 4 -2.31 -13.90 -4.43
CA PRO A 4 -2.01 -12.70 -3.64
C PRO A 4 -1.52 -13.09 -2.25
N ARG A 5 -0.50 -12.37 -1.76
CA ARG A 5 0.13 -12.59 -0.46
C ARG A 5 -0.83 -12.37 0.71
N PHE A 6 -1.66 -11.33 0.64
CA PHE A 6 -2.57 -10.97 1.74
C PHE A 6 -4.03 -11.29 1.39
N GLN A 7 -4.78 -11.80 2.36
CA GLN A 7 -6.19 -12.15 2.18
C GLN A 7 -7.12 -11.04 2.68
N SER A 8 -8.37 -11.08 2.24
CA SER A 8 -9.41 -10.19 2.79
C SER A 8 -9.53 -10.40 4.30
N GLY A 9 -9.53 -9.30 5.06
CA GLY A 9 -9.54 -9.30 6.52
C GLY A 9 -8.15 -9.28 7.18
N THR A 10 -7.05 -9.40 6.44
CA THR A 10 -5.70 -9.23 7.00
C THR A 10 -5.49 -7.79 7.46
N PHE A 11 -4.99 -7.61 8.69
CA PHE A 11 -4.63 -6.29 9.22
C PHE A 11 -3.20 -5.92 8.86
N VAL A 12 -3.05 -4.82 8.14
CA VAL A 12 -1.79 -4.40 7.53
C VAL A 12 -1.44 -2.97 7.93
N ARG A 13 -0.13 -2.71 7.98
CA ARG A 13 0.48 -1.38 7.96
C ARG A 13 0.84 -1.05 6.52
N CYS A 14 0.43 0.10 6.04
CA CYS A 14 0.69 0.57 4.68
C CYS A 14 1.51 1.85 4.72
N VAL A 15 2.53 1.95 3.88
CA VAL A 15 3.33 3.17 3.69
C VAL A 15 3.47 3.36 2.20
N TYR A 16 3.08 4.53 1.69
CA TYR A 16 3.33 4.84 0.29
C TYR A 16 4.83 4.98 0.07
N ASP A 17 5.37 4.23 -0.88
CA ASP A 17 6.75 4.41 -1.34
C ASP A 17 6.78 5.55 -2.38
N PHE A 18 6.36 6.74 -1.94
CA PHE A 18 6.58 7.95 -2.73
C PHE A 18 8.02 8.40 -2.48
N MET A 19 8.96 7.88 -3.27
CA MET A 19 10.09 8.70 -3.71
C MET A 19 9.52 9.78 -4.63
N ASP A 20 8.88 10.78 -4.04
CA ASP A 20 8.43 11.96 -4.76
C ASP A 20 9.69 12.70 -5.21
N PHE A 21 9.98 12.59 -6.51
CA PHE A 21 11.16 13.18 -7.15
C PHE A 21 11.26 14.68 -6.87
N TYR A 22 10.12 15.34 -6.61
CA TYR A 22 10.08 16.74 -6.21
C TYR A 22 10.54 16.95 -4.77
N THR A 23 10.09 16.12 -3.84
CA THR A 23 10.46 16.17 -2.41
C THR A 23 11.94 15.83 -2.20
N TYR A 24 12.50 14.93 -3.00
CA TYR A 24 13.95 14.64 -2.98
C TYR A 24 14.83 15.85 -3.36
N ILE A 25 14.33 16.73 -4.24
CA ILE A 25 15.14 17.82 -4.83
C ILE A 25 14.91 19.15 -4.10
N TYR A 26 13.72 19.40 -3.58
CA TYR A 26 13.31 20.76 -3.25
C TYR A 26 13.00 21.04 -1.79
N ASP A 27 12.91 20.05 -0.90
CA ASP A 27 12.18 20.33 0.32
C ASP A 27 12.70 19.57 1.55
N ASP A 28 13.29 20.35 2.46
CA ASP A 28 13.71 20.06 3.83
C ASP A 28 12.48 19.87 4.75
N VAL A 29 11.37 19.37 4.18
CA VAL A 29 10.15 19.02 4.91
C VAL A 29 10.27 17.56 5.26
N ASP A 30 10.24 17.30 6.56
CA ASP A 30 10.05 15.97 7.14
C ASP A 30 9.25 15.10 6.18
N ALA A 31 9.91 14.07 5.63
CA ALA A 31 9.24 12.97 4.98
C ALA A 31 8.36 12.33 6.04
N THR A 32 7.18 12.90 6.26
CA THR A 32 6.14 12.29 7.06
C THR A 32 5.73 11.07 6.29
N ASP A 33 6.36 9.94 6.62
CA ASP A 33 5.91 8.61 6.25
C ASP A 33 4.43 8.54 6.60
N TYR A 34 3.55 8.78 5.62
CA TYR A 34 2.11 8.72 5.79
C TYR A 34 1.74 7.25 5.99
N THR A 35 1.98 6.79 7.21
CA THR A 35 1.74 5.43 7.63
C THR A 35 0.25 5.28 7.88
N HIS A 36 -0.38 4.38 7.15
CA HIS A 36 -1.76 4.00 7.31
C HIS A 36 -1.83 2.60 7.92
N TYR A 37 -2.94 2.33 8.60
CA TYR A 37 -3.27 1.00 9.10
C TYR A 37 -4.68 0.66 8.65
N GLY A 38 -4.93 -0.59 8.31
CA GLY A 38 -6.24 -0.98 7.81
C GLY A 38 -6.40 -2.47 7.56
N LEU A 39 -7.58 -2.83 7.09
CA LEU A 39 -7.92 -4.19 6.69
C LEU A 39 -7.92 -4.32 5.17
N VAL A 40 -7.26 -5.35 4.66
CA VAL A 40 -7.34 -5.71 3.25
C VAL A 40 -8.80 -6.08 2.92
N ILE A 41 -9.37 -5.44 1.91
CA ILE A 41 -10.70 -5.75 1.41
C ILE A 41 -10.60 -6.74 0.25
N ARG A 42 -9.73 -6.43 -0.72
CA ARG A 42 -9.49 -7.24 -1.93
C ARG A 42 -8.10 -6.99 -2.51
N ALA A 43 -7.59 -7.98 -3.23
CA ALA A 43 -6.44 -7.84 -4.11
C ALA A 43 -6.93 -7.73 -5.56
N ASP A 44 -6.41 -6.76 -6.30
CA ASP A 44 -6.71 -6.51 -7.69
C ASP A 44 -5.60 -7.10 -8.59
N PRO A 45 -5.92 -8.08 -9.46
CA PRO A 45 -4.95 -8.70 -10.35
C PRO A 45 -4.69 -7.91 -11.64
N GLU A 46 -5.46 -6.86 -11.94
CA GLU A 46 -5.42 -6.17 -13.25
C GLU A 46 -4.03 -5.65 -13.62
N PHE A 47 -3.23 -5.26 -12.61
CA PHE A 47 -1.91 -4.68 -12.80
C PHE A 47 -0.75 -5.69 -12.68
N LEU A 48 -1.05 -6.95 -12.34
CA LEU A 48 -0.02 -7.96 -12.07
C LEU A 48 0.87 -8.22 -13.29
N ASP A 49 0.29 -8.27 -14.49
CA ASP A 49 1.05 -8.53 -15.72
C ASP A 49 2.00 -7.36 -16.09
N PHE A 50 1.73 -6.15 -15.59
CA PHE A 50 2.52 -4.96 -15.88
C PHE A 50 3.52 -4.62 -14.77
N MET A 51 3.14 -4.80 -13.51
CA MET A 51 3.92 -4.38 -12.34
C MET A 51 4.61 -5.55 -11.62
N ASP A 52 4.28 -6.80 -11.97
CA ASP A 52 4.69 -8.03 -11.25
C ASP A 52 4.28 -8.05 -9.77
N GLU A 53 3.35 -7.17 -9.38
CA GLU A 53 2.80 -7.03 -8.02
C GLU A 53 1.28 -6.88 -8.03
N TYR A 54 0.64 -7.34 -6.95
CA TYR A 54 -0.77 -7.10 -6.69
C TYR A 54 -1.01 -5.69 -6.15
N VAL A 55 -2.12 -5.08 -6.53
CA VAL A 55 -2.63 -3.84 -5.91
C VAL A 55 -3.71 -4.22 -4.90
N TYR A 56 -3.60 -3.77 -3.66
CA TYR A 56 -4.52 -4.08 -2.58
C TYR A 56 -5.42 -2.89 -2.27
N GLU A 57 -6.73 -3.11 -2.21
CA GLU A 57 -7.67 -2.15 -1.63
C GLU A 57 -7.76 -2.37 -0.11
N VAL A 58 -7.43 -1.35 0.67
CA VAL A 58 -7.37 -1.39 2.14
C VAL A 58 -8.37 -0.39 2.72
N LEU A 59 -9.25 -0.86 3.60
CA LEU A 59 -10.08 0.00 4.45
C LEU A 59 -9.23 0.48 5.62
N CYS A 60 -8.80 1.73 5.58
CA CYS A 60 -7.97 2.31 6.62
C CYS A 60 -8.80 2.63 7.88
N VAL A 61 -8.12 2.74 9.03
CA VAL A 61 -8.73 3.05 10.33
C VAL A 61 -9.43 4.41 10.38
N ASP A 62 -9.10 5.31 9.47
CA ASP A 62 -9.78 6.59 9.28
C ASP A 62 -11.10 6.48 8.48
N GLY A 63 -11.48 5.27 8.08
CA GLY A 63 -12.69 4.98 7.30
C GLY A 63 -12.54 5.20 5.80
N ILE A 64 -11.34 5.58 5.32
CA ILE A 64 -11.07 5.83 3.90
C ILE A 64 -10.50 4.57 3.26
N LYS A 65 -10.98 4.25 2.05
CA LYS A 65 -10.40 3.18 1.24
C LYS A 65 -9.23 3.72 0.44
N ARG A 66 -8.10 3.01 0.49
CA ARG A 66 -6.87 3.36 -0.23
C ARG A 66 -6.34 2.15 -0.99
N HIS A 67 -5.54 2.41 -2.00
CA HIS A 67 -4.86 1.39 -2.79
C HIS A 67 -3.36 1.44 -2.50
N PHE A 68 -2.75 0.26 -2.33
CA PHE A 68 -1.33 0.10 -2.07
C PHE A 68 -0.78 -1.07 -2.89
N MET A 69 0.46 -0.97 -3.34
CA MET A 69 1.19 -2.09 -3.96
C MET A 69 1.54 -3.15 -2.91
N GLU A 70 1.82 -4.38 -3.35
CA GLU A 70 2.21 -5.47 -2.45
C GLU A 70 3.46 -5.12 -1.63
N SER A 71 4.40 -4.38 -2.23
CA SER A 71 5.63 -3.87 -1.60
C SER A 71 5.39 -2.79 -0.54
N GLU A 72 4.26 -2.07 -0.61
CA GLU A 72 3.90 -0.96 0.28
C GLU A 72 3.19 -1.40 1.56
N ILE A 73 2.92 -2.70 1.71
CA ILE A 73 2.14 -3.26 2.81
C ILE A 73 2.89 -4.33 3.60
N VAL A 74 2.71 -4.29 4.91
CA VAL A 74 3.32 -5.25 5.85
C VAL A 74 2.24 -5.74 6.80
N GLU A 75 2.12 -7.05 6.97
CA GLU A 75 1.24 -7.65 7.97
C GLU A 75 1.73 -7.33 9.39
N VAL A 76 0.80 -6.94 10.26
CA VAL A 76 1.11 -6.48 11.62
C VAL A 76 1.04 -7.62 12.65
N MET A 77 0.45 -8.77 12.30
CA MET A 77 0.20 -9.90 13.22
C MET A 77 0.79 -11.21 12.73
#